data_AF-A0A251TTH1-F1
#
_entry.id   AF-A0A251TTH1-F1
#
_cell.length_a   1.000
_cell.length_b   1.000
_cell.length_c   1.000
_cell.angle_alpha   90.00
_cell.angle_beta   90.00
_cell.angle_gamma   90.00
#
_symmetry.space_group_name_H-M   'P 1'
#
loop_
_entity.id
_entity.type
_entity.pdbx_description
1 polymer ?
#
loop_
_entity_poly.entity_id
_entity_poly.type
_entity_poly.pdbx_seq_one_letter_code
_entity_poly.pdbx_strand_id
1 'polypeptide(L)'
;MDVLERKKKIKLCADIALASAKNATTSWSIALISEAKKNDENEILVDNLLGPESRFKQQKIIRQMNSCHKRVRSKKILKKSCSISQRMKKMGPPKSNLAAYIAKRLVKKRTQVLQRLVPGGESMDEFSLIKEALDYILSLRVQVDVMRNLANATEVLNQSNSSNVFD
;
A
#
# COMPACT_ATOMS: atom_id res chain seq x y z
N MET A 1 -15.64 19.56 20.58
CA MET A 1 -15.23 18.76 19.43
C MET A 1 -16.30 18.89 18.36
N ASP A 2 -15.91 19.43 17.21
CA ASP A 2 -16.77 19.55 16.04
C ASP A 2 -17.07 18.16 15.41
N VAL A 3 -18.18 18.04 14.70
CA VAL A 3 -18.59 16.79 14.04
C VAL A 3 -17.53 16.32 13.04
N LEU A 4 -16.90 17.26 12.32
CA LEU A 4 -15.86 16.92 11.35
C LEU A 4 -14.61 16.38 12.03
N GLU A 5 -14.21 16.96 13.16
CA GLU A 5 -13.08 16.50 13.97
C GLU A 5 -13.32 15.09 14.50
N ARG A 6 -14.53 14.83 15.00
CA ARG A 6 -14.92 13.50 15.49
C ARG A 6 -14.83 12.46 14.38
N LYS A 7 -15.37 12.77 13.20
CA LYS A 7 -15.32 11.88 12.02
C LYS A 7 -13.88 11.57 11.61
N LYS A 8 -13.01 12.58 11.60
CA LYS A 8 -11.58 12.41 11.28
C LYS A 8 -10.89 11.50 12.30
N LYS A 9 -11.14 11.71 13.60
CA LYS A 9 -10.59 10.86 14.67
C LYS A 9 -11.08 9.42 14.56
N ILE A 10 -12.38 9.20 14.36
CA ILE A 10 -12.94 7.85 14.17
C ILE A 10 -12.28 7.16 12.98
N LYS A 11 -12.17 7.85 11.84
CA LYS A 11 -11.50 7.31 10.65
C LYS A 11 -10.06 6.91 10.96
N LEU A 12 -9.30 7.81 11.59
CA LEU A 12 -7.91 7.57 11.93
C LEU A 12 -7.75 6.36 12.87
N CYS A 13 -8.56 6.25 13.92
CA CYS A 13 -8.55 5.10 14.82
C CYS A 13 -8.84 3.80 14.07
N ALA A 14 -9.79 3.82 13.14
CA ALA A 14 -10.12 2.66 12.33
C ALA A 14 -8.96 2.27 11.38
N ASP A 15 -8.30 3.26 10.76
CA ASP A 15 -7.12 3.05 9.90
C ASP A 15 -5.94 2.47 10.70
N ILE A 16 -5.68 2.97 11.92
CA ILE A 16 -4.64 2.45 12.83
C ILE A 16 -4.97 1.02 13.27
N ALA A 17 -6.21 0.75 13.68
CA ALA A 17 -6.63 -0.59 14.09
C ALA A 17 -6.49 -1.60 12.94
N LEU A 18 -6.88 -1.19 11.72
CA LEU A 18 -6.75 -2.02 10.51
C LEU A 18 -5.28 -2.33 10.20
N ALA A 19 -4.40 -1.34 10.28
CA ALA A 19 -2.97 -1.51 10.06
C ALA A 19 -2.30 -2.38 11.14
N SER A 20 -2.68 -2.19 12.41
CA SER A 20 -2.18 -2.96 13.55
C SER A 20 -2.63 -4.43 13.47
N ALA A 21 -3.87 -4.71 13.08
CA ALA A 21 -4.36 -6.08 12.86
C ALA A 21 -3.59 -6.84 11.76
N LYS A 22 -2.88 -6.13 10.89
CA LYS A 22 -1.99 -6.67 9.85
C LYS A 22 -0.52 -6.69 10.25
N ASN A 23 -0.24 -6.43 11.53
CA ASN A 23 1.08 -6.33 12.15
C ASN A 23 2.02 -5.37 11.40
N ALA A 24 1.45 -4.40 10.68
CA ALA A 24 2.15 -3.46 9.80
C ALA A 24 3.20 -4.13 8.89
N THR A 25 2.85 -5.30 8.33
CA THR A 25 3.73 -6.09 7.46
C THR A 25 3.61 -5.71 5.98
N THR A 26 2.50 -5.08 5.62
CA THR A 26 2.18 -4.71 4.24
C THR A 26 2.55 -3.26 3.97
N SER A 27 2.88 -2.94 2.73
CA SER A 27 3.27 -1.59 2.34
C SER A 27 2.14 -0.59 2.62
N TRP A 28 0.88 -0.98 2.41
CA TRP A 28 -0.27 -0.12 2.72
C TRP A 28 -0.48 0.10 4.22
N SER A 29 -0.27 -0.92 5.07
CA SER A 29 -0.45 -0.78 6.53
C SER A 29 0.66 0.07 7.16
N ILE A 30 1.90 -0.07 6.68
CA ILE A 30 3.02 0.82 7.05
C ILE A 30 2.72 2.25 6.63
N ALA A 31 2.17 2.47 5.43
CA ALA A 31 1.82 3.80 4.95
C ALA A 31 0.76 4.47 5.84
N LEU A 32 -0.27 3.75 6.28
CA LEU A 32 -1.28 4.27 7.20
C LEU A 32 -0.67 4.65 8.56
N ILE A 33 0.21 3.81 9.11
CA ILE A 33 0.91 4.11 10.37
C ILE A 33 1.83 5.32 10.22
N SER A 34 2.56 5.42 9.12
CA SER A 34 3.41 6.57 8.84
C SER A 34 2.60 7.86 8.68
N GLU A 35 1.39 7.78 8.12
CA GLU A 35 0.47 8.93 8.04
C GLU A 35 -0.03 9.33 9.43
N ALA A 36 -0.41 8.35 10.26
CA ALA A 36 -0.87 8.59 11.63
C ALA A 36 0.21 9.25 12.51
N LYS A 37 1.47 8.84 12.35
CA LYS A 37 2.63 9.38 13.08
C LYS A 37 3.02 10.81 12.73
N LYS A 38 2.40 11.45 11.73
CA LYS A 38 2.66 12.87 11.42
C LYS A 38 2.19 13.83 12.52
N ASN A 39 1.40 13.36 13.47
CA ASN A 39 0.90 14.14 14.60
C ASN A 39 1.35 13.50 15.91
N ASP A 40 2.01 14.27 16.76
CA ASP A 40 2.67 13.82 17.99
C ASP A 40 1.71 13.06 18.93
N GLU A 41 0.46 13.51 19.04
CA GLU A 41 -0.57 12.86 19.87
C GLU A 41 -0.91 11.44 19.39
N ASN A 42 -0.93 11.24 18.07
CA ASN A 42 -1.25 9.96 17.47
C ASN A 42 -0.04 9.02 17.47
N GLU A 43 1.18 9.56 17.48
CA GLU A 43 2.41 8.79 17.57
C GLU A 43 2.44 7.94 18.86
N ILE A 44 2.14 8.56 20.00
CA ILE A 44 2.07 7.87 21.30
C ILE A 44 1.03 6.74 21.27
N LEU A 45 -0.15 6.99 20.69
CA LEU A 45 -1.21 5.98 20.57
C LEU A 45 -0.77 4.80 19.69
N VAL A 46 -0.15 5.09 18.56
CA VAL A 46 0.35 4.07 17.63
C VAL A 46 1.42 3.21 18.31
N ASP A 47 2.39 3.82 19.00
CA ASP A 47 3.47 3.10 19.67
C ASP A 47 2.95 2.18 20.79
N ASN A 48 1.95 2.63 21.54
CA ASN A 48 1.30 1.82 22.58
C ASN A 48 0.53 0.61 21.99
N LEU A 49 -0.22 0.81 20.90
CA LEU A 49 -1.01 -0.24 20.26
C LEU A 49 -0.15 -1.30 19.55
N LEU A 50 1.04 -0.88 19.14
CA LEU A 50 1.94 -1.68 18.32
C LEU A 50 3.01 -2.39 19.17
N GLY A 51 3.17 -1.96 20.42
CA GLY A 51 4.04 -2.54 21.44
C GLY A 51 5.53 -2.24 21.20
N PRO A 52 6.35 -2.19 22.28
CA PRO A 52 7.79 -1.93 22.19
C PRO A 52 8.58 -3.04 21.46
N GLU A 53 7.99 -4.23 21.29
CA GLU A 53 8.61 -5.39 20.61
C GLU A 53 8.54 -5.32 19.09
N SER A 54 7.78 -4.37 18.56
CA SER A 54 7.83 -4.11 17.15
C SER A 54 9.03 -3.19 16.86
N ARG A 55 10.21 -3.82 16.83
CA ARG A 55 11.28 -3.39 15.94
C ARG A 55 10.73 -3.51 14.50
N PHE A 56 9.82 -2.61 14.13
CA PHE A 56 9.95 -1.88 12.90
C PHE A 56 11.35 -1.28 12.96
N LYS A 57 12.33 -2.11 12.63
CA LYS A 57 13.16 -1.74 11.50
C LYS A 57 12.11 -1.21 10.51
N GLN A 58 12.00 0.12 10.44
CA GLN A 58 12.28 0.77 9.18
C GLN A 58 13.42 -0.04 8.60
N GLN A 59 13.08 -1.15 7.96
CA GLN A 59 13.90 -1.78 6.99
C GLN A 59 14.03 -0.60 6.07
N LYS A 60 15.13 0.14 6.20
CA LYS A 60 16.16 0.24 5.17
C LYS A 60 15.73 -0.48 3.88
N ILE A 61 14.58 -0.07 3.36
CA ILE A 61 14.27 0.11 1.95
C ILE A 61 14.71 1.57 1.64
N ILE A 62 15.79 2.03 2.28
CA ILE A 62 16.92 2.48 1.46
C ILE A 62 17.09 1.38 0.44
N ARG A 63 16.52 1.61 -0.74
CA ARG A 63 16.93 1.00 -1.99
C ARG A 63 18.40 0.63 -1.84
N GLN A 64 18.68 -0.65 -1.64
CA GLN A 64 19.98 -1.15 -2.00
C GLN A 64 20.01 -0.92 -3.51
N MET A 65 20.54 0.24 -3.91
CA MET A 65 21.11 0.38 -5.23
C MET A 65 22.01 -0.84 -5.32
N ASN A 66 21.66 -1.76 -6.20
CA ASN A 66 22.59 -2.77 -6.63
C ASN A 66 23.76 -1.98 -7.23
N SER A 67 24.75 -1.65 -6.40
CA SER A 67 26.07 -1.27 -6.84
C SER A 67 26.57 -2.51 -7.53
N CYS A 68 26.29 -2.61 -8.83
CA CYS A 68 26.89 -3.60 -9.69
C CYS A 68 28.40 -3.48 -9.47
N HIS A 69 28.97 -4.52 -8.86
CA HIS A 69 30.39 -4.59 -8.61
C HIS A 69 31.13 -4.10 -9.85
N LYS A 70 31.94 -3.04 -9.70
CA LYS A 70 32.91 -2.63 -10.70
C LYS A 70 33.86 -3.82 -10.85
N ARG A 71 33.51 -4.77 -11.71
CA ARG A 71 34.46 -5.73 -12.25
C ARG A 71 35.42 -4.88 -13.07
N VAL A 72 36.57 -4.59 -12.48
CA VAL A 72 37.78 -4.27 -13.21
C VAL A 72 38.04 -5.46 -14.12
N ARG A 73 37.48 -5.40 -15.33
CA ARG A 73 37.76 -6.35 -16.41
C ARG A 73 38.76 -5.66 -17.31
N SER A 74 39.97 -6.20 -17.33
CA SER A 74 41.08 -5.82 -18.19
C SER A 74 40.58 -5.63 -19.64
N LYS A 75 40.58 -4.38 -20.13
CA LYS A 75 40.07 -4.00 -21.46
C LYS A 75 41.09 -4.28 -22.57
N LYS A 76 41.56 -5.52 -22.71
CA LYS A 76 42.31 -5.96 -23.89
C LYS A 76 41.73 -7.29 -24.32
N ILE A 77 41.34 -7.38 -25.60
CA ILE A 77 40.72 -8.54 -26.27
C ILE A 77 39.18 -8.63 -26.15
N LEU A 78 38.46 -7.63 -26.68
CA LEU A 78 37.13 -7.88 -27.28
C LEU A 78 36.74 -6.80 -28.32
N LYS A 79 37.65 -6.46 -29.24
CA LYS A 79 37.39 -5.44 -30.28
C LYS A 79 37.11 -6.01 -31.68
N LYS A 80 36.86 -7.31 -31.85
CA LYS A 80 36.56 -7.91 -33.17
C LYS A 80 35.23 -8.67 -33.29
N SER A 81 34.52 -9.00 -32.21
CA SER A 81 33.25 -9.74 -32.28
C SER A 81 31.99 -8.88 -32.12
N CYS A 82 32.10 -7.63 -31.67
CA CYS A 82 30.95 -6.74 -31.49
C CYS A 82 30.39 -6.16 -32.80
N SER A 83 31.11 -6.21 -33.92
CA SER A 83 30.61 -5.72 -35.21
C SER A 83 29.60 -6.67 -35.85
N ILE A 84 29.69 -7.98 -35.57
CA ILE A 84 28.75 -8.99 -36.08
C ILE A 84 27.46 -8.97 -35.27
N SER A 85 27.53 -8.86 -33.94
CA SER A 85 26.34 -8.76 -33.08
C SER A 85 25.56 -7.44 -33.25
N GLN A 86 26.19 -6.40 -33.79
CA GLN A 86 25.51 -5.16 -34.17
C GLN A 86 24.66 -5.30 -35.44
N ARG A 87 24.90 -6.29 -36.30
CA ARG A 87 24.13 -6.49 -37.54
C ARG A 87 22.74 -7.13 -37.33
N MET A 88 22.46 -7.71 -36.17
CA MET A 88 21.13 -8.26 -35.84
C MET A 88 20.23 -7.29 -35.05
N LYS A 89 20.69 -6.06 -34.77
CA LYS A 89 19.88 -4.99 -34.13
C LYS A 89 19.19 -4.06 -35.14
N LYS A 90 18.93 -4.54 -36.36
CA LYS A 90 17.99 -3.89 -37.30
C LYS A 90 16.66 -4.64 -37.33
N MET A 91 16.09 -4.88 -36.17
CA MET A 91 14.64 -4.90 -36.04
C MET A 91 14.31 -3.51 -35.51
N GLY A 92 13.69 -2.67 -36.36
CA GLY A 92 13.22 -1.35 -35.94
C GLY A 92 12.35 -1.45 -34.68
N PRO A 93 12.01 -0.31 -34.04
CA PRO A 93 11.08 -0.32 -32.91
C PRO A 93 9.88 -1.20 -33.30
N PRO A 94 9.43 -2.14 -32.42
CA PRO A 94 8.27 -2.94 -32.75
C PRO A 94 7.20 -1.93 -33.15
N LYS A 95 6.65 -2.05 -34.36
CA LYS A 95 5.52 -1.23 -34.80
C LYS A 95 4.45 -1.51 -33.76
N SER A 96 4.37 -0.68 -32.72
CA SER A 96 3.42 -0.91 -31.65
C SER A 96 2.09 -0.70 -32.34
N ASN A 97 1.38 -1.80 -32.59
CA ASN A 97 0.05 -1.74 -33.16
C ASN A 97 -0.70 -0.67 -32.37
N LEU A 98 -1.43 0.21 -33.06
CA LEU A 98 -2.16 1.32 -32.41
C LEU A 98 -2.96 0.83 -31.19
N ALA A 99 -3.52 -0.39 -31.29
CA ALA A 99 -4.15 -1.12 -30.21
C ALA A 99 -3.25 -1.34 -28.98
N ALA A 100 -2.01 -1.79 -29.15
CA ALA A 100 -1.06 -2.00 -28.05
C ALA A 100 -0.65 -0.68 -27.37
N TYR A 101 -0.49 0.40 -28.15
CA TYR A 101 -0.25 1.73 -27.59
C TYR A 101 -1.45 2.23 -26.77
N ILE A 102 -2.67 2.09 -27.31
CA ILE A 102 -3.91 2.44 -26.61
C ILE A 102 -4.05 1.62 -25.32
N ALA A 103 -3.82 0.31 -25.38
CA ALA A 103 -3.87 -0.57 -24.22
C ALA A 103 -2.88 -0.14 -23.13
N LYS A 104 -1.62 0.13 -23.48
CA LYS A 104 -0.60 0.64 -22.53
C LYS A 104 -1.02 1.97 -21.90
N ARG A 105 -1.59 2.89 -22.68
CA ARG A 105 -2.07 4.17 -22.18
C ARG A 105 -3.25 4.00 -21.21
N LEU A 106 -4.17 3.07 -21.49
CA LEU A 106 -5.28 2.75 -20.59
C LEU A 106 -4.81 2.10 -19.29
N VAL A 107 -3.90 1.13 -19.37
CA VAL A 107 -3.30 0.48 -18.20
C VAL A 107 -2.60 1.52 -17.33
N LYS A 108 -1.76 2.38 -17.91
CA LYS A 108 -1.07 3.44 -17.15
C LYS A 108 -2.04 4.35 -16.40
N LYS A 109 -3.14 4.76 -17.02
CA LYS A 109 -4.18 5.57 -16.35
C LYS A 109 -4.84 4.81 -15.21
N ARG A 110 -5.20 3.54 -15.41
CA ARG A 110 -5.81 2.71 -14.36
C ARG A 110 -4.86 2.47 -13.20
N THR A 111 -3.58 2.20 -13.48
CA THR A 111 -2.53 2.07 -12.48
C THR A 111 -2.42 3.35 -11.65
N GLN A 112 -2.41 4.53 -12.28
CA GLN A 112 -2.37 5.81 -11.54
C GLN A 112 -3.57 6.03 -10.62
N VAL A 113 -4.77 5.62 -11.05
CA VAL A 113 -5.96 5.67 -10.19
C VAL A 113 -5.79 4.71 -9.01
N LEU A 114 -5.32 3.49 -9.26
CA LEU A 114 -5.10 2.50 -8.22
C LEU A 114 -4.04 2.94 -7.20
N GLN A 115 -2.95 3.58 -7.65
CA GLN A 115 -1.90 4.13 -6.79
C GLN A 115 -2.44 5.14 -5.78
N ARG A 116 -3.45 5.93 -6.15
CA ARG A 116 -4.08 6.93 -5.26
C ARG A 116 -5.10 6.33 -4.30
N LEU A 117 -5.62 5.14 -4.60
CA LEU A 117 -6.63 4.46 -3.78
C LEU A 117 -6.00 3.58 -2.71
N VAL A 118 -4.83 2.99 -3.00
CA VAL A 118 -4.10 2.15 -2.05
C VAL A 118 -3.17 3.05 -1.23
N PRO A 119 -3.22 3.02 0.11
CA PRO A 119 -2.30 3.77 0.95
C PRO A 119 -0.83 3.50 0.58
N GLY A 120 -0.06 4.55 0.29
CA GLY A 120 1.34 4.45 -0.13
C GLY A 120 1.56 3.93 -1.56
N GLY A 121 0.49 3.75 -2.34
CA GLY A 121 0.52 3.15 -3.67
C GLY A 121 1.37 3.92 -4.68
N GLU A 122 1.54 5.24 -4.53
CA GLU A 122 2.38 6.06 -5.40
C GLU A 122 3.87 5.65 -5.38
N SER A 123 4.30 4.98 -4.31
CA SER A 123 5.68 4.50 -4.15
C SER A 123 5.90 3.05 -4.59
N MET A 124 4.83 2.34 -4.99
CA MET A 124 4.86 0.91 -5.32
C MET A 124 5.09 0.66 -6.82
N ASP A 125 5.74 -0.47 -7.15
CA ASP A 125 5.80 -0.99 -8.52
C ASP A 125 4.46 -1.65 -8.93
N GLU A 126 4.25 -1.86 -10.22
CA GLU A 126 2.96 -2.33 -10.76
C GLU A 126 2.53 -3.70 -10.17
N PHE A 127 3.46 -4.60 -9.90
CA PHE A 127 3.14 -5.92 -9.35
C PHE A 127 2.82 -5.87 -7.86
N SER A 128 3.64 -5.17 -7.07
CA SER A 128 3.35 -5.01 -5.64
C SER A 128 2.08 -4.21 -5.42
N LEU A 129 1.79 -3.21 -6.26
CA LEU A 129 0.55 -2.45 -6.17
C LEU A 129 -0.70 -3.33 -6.29
N ILE A 130 -0.71 -4.27 -7.24
CA ILE A 130 -1.85 -5.20 -7.39
C ILE A 130 -1.97 -6.12 -6.17
N LYS A 131 -0.85 -6.66 -5.69
CA LYS A 131 -0.81 -7.52 -4.49
C LYS A 131 -1.33 -6.79 -3.25
N GLU A 132 -0.83 -5.58 -3.01
CA GLU A 132 -1.20 -4.72 -1.89
C GLU A 132 -2.67 -4.28 -2.01
N ALA A 133 -3.15 -3.98 -3.22
CA ALA A 133 -4.56 -3.65 -3.45
C ALA A 133 -5.49 -4.80 -3.08
N LEU A 134 -5.15 -6.04 -3.45
CA LEU A 134 -5.95 -7.22 -3.10
C LEU A 134 -6.04 -7.40 -1.58
N ASP A 135 -4.91 -7.31 -0.89
CA ASP A 135 -4.87 -7.42 0.57
C ASP A 135 -5.62 -6.26 1.25
N TYR A 136 -5.49 -5.04 0.73
CA TYR A 136 -6.23 -3.88 1.23
C TYR A 136 -7.74 -4.01 1.04
N ILE A 137 -8.21 -4.50 -0.12
CA ILE A 137 -9.64 -4.79 -0.36
C ILE A 137 -10.17 -5.81 0.64
N LEU A 138 -9.43 -6.89 0.90
CA LEU A 138 -9.84 -7.90 1.87
C LEU A 138 -9.95 -7.28 3.28
N SER A 139 -8.98 -6.44 3.65
CA SER A 139 -8.94 -5.77 4.94
C SER A 139 -10.12 -4.79 5.11
N LEU A 140 -10.44 -4.01 4.07
CA LEU A 140 -11.60 -3.12 4.05
C LEU A 140 -12.93 -3.87 4.20
N ARG A 141 -13.07 -5.05 3.59
CA ARG A 141 -14.27 -5.89 3.76
C ARG A 141 -14.44 -6.29 5.22
N VAL A 142 -13.38 -6.83 5.84
CA VAL A 142 -13.39 -7.20 7.27
C VAL A 142 -13.74 -5.99 8.15
N GLN A 143 -13.16 -4.82 7.87
CA GLN A 143 -13.47 -3.59 8.60
C GLN A 143 -14.96 -3.23 8.52
N VAL A 144 -15.55 -3.26 7.32
CA VAL A 144 -16.96 -2.96 7.11
C VAL A 144 -17.85 -3.99 7.80
N ASP A 145 -17.49 -5.26 7.75
CA ASP A 145 -18.25 -6.34 8.38
C ASP A 145 -18.26 -6.19 9.92
N VAL A 146 -17.12 -5.87 10.52
CA VAL A 146 -17.02 -5.57 11.97
C VAL A 146 -17.90 -4.37 12.34
N MET A 147 -17.85 -3.29 11.57
CA MET A 147 -18.66 -2.10 11.83
C MET A 147 -20.16 -2.37 11.71
N ARG A 148 -20.58 -3.19 10.73
CA ARG A 148 -21.98 -3.61 10.59
C ARG A 148 -22.45 -4.46 11.77
N ASN A 149 -21.63 -5.42 12.19
CA ASN A 149 -21.95 -6.27 13.34
C ASN A 149 -22.08 -5.45 14.63
N LEU A 150 -21.21 -4.46 14.83
CA LEU A 150 -21.30 -3.56 15.98
C LEU A 150 -22.57 -2.70 15.95
N ALA A 151 -22.93 -2.16 14.79
CA ALA A 151 -24.16 -1.39 14.63
C ALA A 151 -25.40 -2.25 14.94
N ASN A 152 -25.48 -3.45 14.34
CA ASN A 152 -26.58 -4.39 14.58
C ASN A 152 -26.69 -4.79 16.06
N ALA A 153 -25.57 -5.10 16.71
CA ALA A 153 -25.55 -5.44 18.14
C ALA A 153 -26.06 -4.28 19.02
N THR A 154 -25.68 -3.05 18.66
CA THR A 154 -26.13 -1.85 19.37
C THR A 154 -27.63 -1.61 19.20
N GLU A 155 -28.16 -1.84 18.00
CA GLU A 155 -29.60 -1.74 17.72
C GLU A 155 -30.41 -2.75 18.54
N VAL A 156 -29.95 -4.01 18.62
CA VAL A 156 -30.59 -5.06 19.43
C VAL A 156 -30.61 -4.69 20.91
N LEU A 157 -29.50 -4.19 21.46
CA LEU A 157 -29.43 -3.75 22.86
C LEU A 157 -30.36 -2.58 23.18
N ASN A 158 -30.50 -1.64 22.25
CA ASN A 158 -31.41 -0.51 22.41
C ASN A 158 -32.88 -0.96 22.42
N GLN A 159 -33.24 -1.96 21.61
CA GLN A 159 -34.58 -2.54 21.59
C GLN A 159 -34.91 -3.28 22.90
N SER A 160 -33.97 -4.05 23.47
CA SER A 160 -34.16 -4.73 24.76
C SER A 160 -34.29 -3.77 25.94
N ASN A 161 -33.59 -2.63 25.91
CA ASN A 161 -33.69 -1.62 26.95
C ASN A 161 -35.03 -0.87 26.88
N SER A 162 -35.63 -0.70 25.70
CA SER A 162 -36.98 -0.12 25.59
C SER A 162 -38.10 -1.07 26.02
N SER A 163 -37.93 -2.40 25.89
CA SER A 163 -38.93 -3.38 26.37
C SER A 163 -38.92 -3.54 27.90
N ASN A 164 -37.77 -3.37 28.55
CA ASN A 164 -37.65 -3.50 30.02
C ASN A 164 -38.14 -2.27 30.81
N VAL A 165 -38.64 -1.23 30.14
CA VAL A 165 -39.17 0.00 30.78
C VAL A 165 -40.70 -0.04 30.93
N PHE A 166 -41.36 -1.07 30.40
CA PHE A 166 -42.82 -1.24 30.43
C PHE A 166 -43.32 -2.44 31.27
N ASP A 167 -42.42 -3.12 31.99
CA ASP A 167 -42.74 -4.11 33.05
C ASP A 167 -42.29 -3.56 34.41
#